data_AF-A0A8T3XI27-F1
#
_entry.id   AF-A0A8T3XI27-F1
#
_cell.length_a   1.000
_cell.length_b   1.000
_cell.length_c   1.000
_cell.angle_alpha   90.00
_cell.angle_beta   90.00
_cell.angle_gamma   90.00
#
_symmetry.space_group_name_H-M   'P 1'
#
loop_
_entity.id
_entity.type
_entity.pdbx_description
1 polymer ?
#
loop_
_entity_poly.entity_id
_entity_poly.type
_entity_poly.pdbx_seq_one_letter_code
_entity_poly.pdbx_strand_id
1 'polypeptide(L)' 'MTEFETKTKKWGSSIGVVLPKKVVDEVGIKPNETIVIDVKKVVKVKDVFGMFPRLSKKTAQQIKDDMRAGW' A
#
# COMPACT_ATOMS: atom_id res chain seq x y z
N MET A 1 1.67 18.36 11.59
CA MET A 1 1.41 17.30 10.61
C MET A 1 1.68 15.99 11.32
N THR A 2 0.63 15.25 11.69
CA THR A 2 0.74 14.06 12.55
C THR A 2 0.76 12.82 11.65
N GLU A 3 1.94 12.30 11.35
CA GLU A 3 2.08 11.02 10.62
C GLU A 3 2.07 9.86 11.63
N PHE A 4 1.28 8.83 11.36
CA PHE A 4 1.24 7.62 12.19
C PHE A 4 1.12 6.38 11.31
N GLU A 5 1.81 5.31 11.69
CA GLU A 5 1.66 4.00 11.06
C GLU A 5 0.45 3.27 11.64
N THR A 6 -0.36 2.68 10.77
CA THR A 6 -1.52 1.90 11.19
C THR A 6 -1.74 0.71 10.26
N LYS A 7 -2.56 -0.23 10.73
CA LYS A 7 -2.96 -1.41 9.96
C LYS A 7 -4.27 -1.14 9.26
N THR A 8 -4.30 -1.50 7.99
CA THR A 8 -5.53 -1.59 7.21
C THR A 8 -6.29 -2.87 7.54
N LYS A 9 -7.62 -2.82 7.55
CA LYS A 9 -8.50 -3.97 7.76
C LYS A 9 -9.52 -4.07 6.63
N LYS A 10 -9.94 -5.28 6.26
CA LYS A 10 -11.03 -5.49 5.30
C LYS A 10 -12.38 -5.20 5.97
N TRP A 11 -13.20 -4.36 5.34
CA TRP A 11 -14.57 -4.05 5.73
C TRP A 11 -15.50 -4.30 4.54
N GLY A 12 -16.11 -5.48 4.49
CA GLY A 12 -16.93 -5.89 3.35
C GLY A 12 -16.12 -5.91 2.06
N SER A 13 -16.51 -5.08 1.09
CA SER A 13 -15.82 -4.85 -0.18
C SER A 13 -14.76 -3.74 -0.14
N SER A 14 -14.60 -3.06 1.00
CA SER A 14 -13.69 -1.92 1.16
C SER A 14 -12.54 -2.23 2.12
N ILE A 15 -11.52 -1.36 2.11
CA ILE A 15 -10.42 -1.37 3.07
C ILE A 15 -10.62 -0.19 4.03
N GLY A 16 -10.73 -0.50 5.32
CA GLY A 16 -10.74 0.47 6.40
C GLY A 16 -9.36 0.68 7.00
N VAL A 17 -9.15 1.86 7.59
CA VAL A 17 -7.94 2.21 8.33
C VAL A 17 -8.34 2.43 9.79
N VAL A 18 -7.56 1.89 10.73
CA VAL A 18 -7.82 2.09 12.16
C VAL A 18 -7.11 3.36 12.62
N LEU A 19 -7.87 4.37 13.05
CA LEU A 19 -7.31 5.57 13.66
C LEU A 19 -7.02 5.31 15.15
N PRO A 20 -5.78 5.49 15.63
CA PRO A 20 -5.47 5.39 17.05
C PRO A 20 -6.27 6.43 17.85
N LYS A 21 -6.79 6.04 19.01
CA LYS A 21 -7.59 6.94 19.87
C LYS A 21 -6.90 8.28 20.16
N LYS A 22 -5.57 8.27 20.37
CA LYS A 22 -4.78 9.50 20.58
C LYS A 22 -4.94 10.51 19.46
N VAL A 23 -4.88 10.06 18.21
CA VAL A 23 -5.01 10.91 17.03
C VAL A 23 -6.46 11.41 16.90
N VAL A 24 -7.44 10.55 17.21
CA VAL A 24 -8.85 10.91 17.21
C VAL A 24 -9.13 12.02 18.21
N ASP A 25 -8.59 11.91 19.43
CA ASP A 25 -8.79 12.88 20.50
C ASP A 25 -8.03 14.21 20.23
N GLU A 26 -6.80 14.14 19.71
CA GLU A 26 -5.98 15.33 19.37
C GLU A 26 -6.58 16.16 18.23
N VAL A 27 -7.09 15.49 17.19
CA VAL A 27 -7.66 16.16 16.00
C VAL A 27 -9.16 16.41 16.17
N GLY A 28 -9.82 15.74 17.13
CA GLY A 28 -11.24 15.90 17.40
C GLY A 28 -12.15 15.22 16.37
N ILE A 29 -11.71 14.10 15.79
CA ILE A 29 -12.44 13.40 14.70
C ILE A 29 -13.68 12.71 15.28
N LYS A 30 -14.84 12.92 14.64
CA LYS A 30 -16.08 12.27 15.03
C LYS A 30 -16.43 11.09 14.12
N PRO A 31 -17.22 10.11 14.61
CA PRO A 31 -17.80 9.09 13.75
C PRO A 31 -18.62 9.71 12.62
N ASN A 32 -18.51 9.15 11.41
CA ASN A 32 -19.21 9.58 10.18
C ASN A 32 -18.80 10.94 9.61
N GLU A 33 -17.65 11.46 10.01
CA GLU A 33 -17.09 12.68 9.45
C GLU A 33 -16.27 12.38 8.18
N THR A 34 -16.28 13.31 7.22
CA THR A 34 -15.44 13.19 6.02
C THR A 34 -14.07 13.78 6.31
N ILE A 35 -13.03 12.97 6.14
CA ILE A 35 -11.63 13.38 6.36
C ILE A 35 -10.79 13.10 5.12
N VAL A 36 -9.75 13.90 4.92
CA VAL A 36 -8.75 13.68 3.87
C VAL A 36 -7.56 12.94 4.48
N ILE A 37 -7.16 11.84 3.84
CA ILE A 37 -6.05 11.00 4.30
C ILE A 37 -5.03 10.90 3.17
N ASP A 38 -3.76 11.18 3.46
CA ASP A 38 -2.65 10.86 2.55
C ASP A 38 -2.11 9.46 2.89
N VAL A 39 -2.02 8.58 1.90
CA VAL A 39 -1.70 7.17 2.10
C VAL A 39 -0.32 6.87 1.54
N LYS A 40 0.65 6.61 2.44
CA LYS A 40 1.99 6.15 2.10
C LYS A 40 2.12 4.66 2.42
N LYS A 41 2.40 3.83 1.41
CA LYS A 41 2.58 2.38 1.59
C LYS A 41 3.97 2.11 2.18
N VAL A 42 4.02 1.66 3.44
CA VAL A 42 5.26 1.21 4.06
C VAL A 42 5.60 -0.18 3.53
N VAL A 43 6.65 -0.28 2.70
CA VAL A 43 7.16 -1.57 2.19
C VAL A 43 8.25 -2.05 3.15
N LYS A 44 8.06 -3.21 3.78
CA LYS A 44 9.12 -3.81 4.60
C LYS A 44 10.22 -4.32 3.68
N VAL A 45 11.48 -4.01 3.99
CA VAL A 45 12.67 -4.44 3.23
C VAL A 45 12.67 -5.95 2.96
N LYS A 46 12.10 -6.76 3.88
CA LYS A 46 11.92 -8.21 3.72
C LYS A 46 11.04 -8.61 2.52
N ASP A 47 10.03 -7.82 2.18
CA ASP A 47 9.14 -8.09 1.03
C ASP A 47 9.83 -7.78 -0.30
N VAL A 48 10.76 -6.82 -0.30
CA VAL A 48 11.55 -6.44 -1.48
C VAL A 48 12.64 -7.48 -1.78
N PHE A 49 13.27 -8.04 -0.74
CA PHE A 49 14.24 -9.13 -0.88
C PHE A 49 13.63 -10.42 -1.47
N GLY A 50 12.34 -10.67 -1.27
CA GLY A 50 11.62 -11.80 -1.88
C GLY A 50 11.24 -11.59 -3.35
N MET A 51 11.24 -10.35 -3.85
CA MET A 51 10.98 -10.03 -5.27
C MET A 51 12.23 -10.15 -6.14
N PHE A 52 13.42 -9.92 -5.60
CA PHE A 52 14.68 -10.01 -6.36
C PHE A 52 14.93 -11.38 -7.02
N PRO A 53 14.68 -12.54 -6.35
CA PRO A 53 14.80 -13.84 -7.01
C PRO A 53 13.62 -14.22 -7.93
N ARG A 54 12.51 -13.47 -7.93
CA ARG A 54 11.39 -13.66 -8.88
C ARG A 54 11.54 -12.81 -10.14
N LEU A 55 12.09 -11.60 -10.01
CA LEU A 55 12.43 -10.74 -11.15
C LEU A 55 13.63 -11.29 -11.94
N SER A 56 14.58 -11.98 -11.30
CA SER A 56 15.69 -12.64 -12.01
C SER A 56 15.26 -13.86 -12.84
N LYS A 57 14.04 -14.36 -12.65
CA LYS A 57 13.43 -15.43 -13.48
C LYS A 57 12.56 -14.91 -14.62
N LYS A 58 12.45 -13.60 -14.83
CA LYS A 58 11.95 -13.06 -16.11
C LYS A 58 13.15 -12.90 -17.04
N THR A 59 13.48 -14.00 -17.70
CA THR A 59 14.51 -14.12 -18.73
C THR A 59 14.32 -13.03 -19.79
N ALA A 60 15.41 -12.49 -20.33
CA ALA A 60 15.44 -11.55 -21.46
C ALA A 60 14.62 -12.00 -22.69
N GLN A 61 14.20 -13.27 -22.72
CA GLN A 61 13.24 -13.87 -23.64
C GLN A 61 11.85 -13.21 -23.60
N GLN A 62 11.25 -13.02 -22.42
CA GLN A 62 9.88 -12.44 -22.31
C GLN A 62 9.85 -10.98 -22.76
N ILE A 63 10.94 -10.24 -22.52
CA ILE A 63 11.07 -8.85 -22.97
C ILE A 63 11.21 -8.78 -24.50
N LYS A 64 11.88 -9.76 -25.14
CA LYS A 64 11.95 -9.86 -26.60
C LYS A 64 10.62 -10.24 -27.25
N ASP A 65 9.81 -11.07 -26.59
CA ASP A 65 8.50 -11.47 -27.11
C ASP A 65 7.47 -10.34 -27.02
N ASP A 66 7.46 -9.56 -25.92
CA ASP A 66 6.60 -8.38 -25.79
C ASP A 66 6.97 -7.28 -26.82
N MET A 67 8.25 -7.16 -27.19
CA MET A 67 8.69 -6.24 -28.26
C MET A 67 8.30 -6.71 -29.68
N ARG A 68 8.04 -8.01 -29.89
CA ARG A 68 7.56 -8.55 -31.17
C ARG A 68 6.05 -8.48 -31.34
N ALA A 69 5.30 -8.51 -30.25
CA ALA A 69 3.84 -8.43 -30.27
C ALA A 69 3.31 -6.99 -30.48
N GLY A 70 4.20 -5.98 -30.50
CA GLY A 70 3.87 -4.57 -30.66
C GLY A 70 4.02 -3.99 -32.07
N TRP A 71 4.12 -4.82 -33.11
CA TRP A 71 4.09 -4.43 -34.53
C TRP A 71 3.01 -5.20 -35.28
#